data_AF-A0A9D1NN87-F1
#
_entry.id   AF-A0A9D1NN87-F1
#
_cell.length_a   1.000
_cell.length_b   1.000
_cell.length_c   1.000
_cell.angle_alpha   90.00
_cell.angle_beta   90.00
_cell.angle_gamma   90.00
#
_symmetry.space_group_name_H-M   'P 1'
#
loop_
_entity.id
_entity.type
_entity.pdbx_description
1 polymer ?
#
loop_
_entity_poly.entity_id
_entity_poly.type
_entity_poly.pdbx_seq_one_letter_code
_entity_poly.pdbx_strand_id
1 'polypeptide(L)' 'MADLAPRARSFDQAVRWRQRAVGLLREAAEAGYAYAQLRLARLLGGGLGEDLVAADEARRWLRAAALGGCREAALVLEAE' A
#
# COMPACT_ATOMS: atom_id res chain seq x y z
N MET A 1 27.94 29.27 -15.21
CA MET A 1 26.76 28.62 -15.83
C MET A 1 26.39 27.42 -14.97
N ALA A 2 25.22 27.47 -14.37
CA ALA A 2 24.69 26.43 -13.50
C ALA A 2 24.02 25.36 -14.36
N ASP A 3 24.55 24.12 -14.34
CA ASP A 3 23.88 22.97 -14.93
C ASP A 3 23.94 21.79 -13.94
N LEU A 4 23.08 21.90 -12.93
CA LEU A 4 22.66 20.79 -12.08
C LEU A 4 21.15 20.70 -12.24
N ALA A 5 20.67 20.05 -13.30
CA ALA A 5 19.29 19.55 -13.38
C ALA A 5 19.28 18.10 -12.83
N PRO A 6 19.00 17.88 -11.54
CA PRO A 6 19.32 16.64 -10.85
C PRO A 6 18.06 15.78 -10.62
N ARG A 7 18.15 14.47 -10.89
CA ARG A 7 17.33 13.39 -10.28
C ARG A 7 15.78 13.43 -10.36
N ALA A 8 15.15 14.49 -10.85
CA ALA A 8 13.69 14.71 -10.74
C ALA A 8 12.84 13.81 -11.67
N ARG A 9 13.40 13.31 -12.78
CA ARG A 9 12.64 12.54 -13.78
C ARG A 9 12.23 11.13 -13.33
N SER A 10 12.84 10.60 -12.26
CA SER A 10 12.57 9.24 -11.77
C SER A 10 11.46 9.21 -10.70
N PHE A 11 11.25 10.31 -9.99
CA PHE A 11 10.21 10.42 -8.96
C PHE A 11 8.80 10.40 -9.56
N ASP A 12 8.61 11.11 -10.67
CA ASP A 12 7.33 11.17 -11.39
C ASP A 12 6.87 9.80 -11.90
N GLN A 13 7.85 9.01 -12.37
CA GLN A 13 7.58 7.62 -12.76
C GLN A 13 7.23 6.77 -11.54
N ALA A 14 7.95 6.92 -10.42
CA ALA A 14 7.65 6.16 -9.20
C ALA A 14 6.21 6.41 -8.71
N VAL A 15 5.71 7.64 -8.79
CA VAL A 15 4.32 7.98 -8.44
C VAL A 15 3.32 7.25 -9.35
N ARG A 16 3.54 7.26 -10.67
CA ARG A 16 2.65 6.57 -11.62
C ARG A 16 2.64 5.05 -11.42
N TRP A 17 3.81 4.46 -11.12
CA TRP A 17 3.94 3.03 -10.84
C TRP A 17 3.23 2.68 -9.53
N ARG A 18 3.29 3.56 -8.52
CA ARG A 18 2.59 3.41 -7.25
C ARG A 18 1.07 3.42 -7.43
N GLN A 19 0.52 4.38 -8.17
CA GLN A 19 -0.91 4.44 -8.45
C GLN A 19 -1.40 3.22 -9.21
N ARG A 20 -0.64 2.77 -10.22
CA ARG A 20 -0.98 1.57 -11.00
C ARG A 20 -0.90 0.30 -10.15
N ALA A 21 0.08 0.20 -9.26
CA ALA A 21 0.20 -0.90 -8.31
C ALA A 21 -0.97 -0.93 -7.33
N VAL A 22 -1.44 0.22 -6.84
CA VAL A 22 -2.62 0.30 -5.96
C VAL A 22 -3.87 -0.22 -6.67
N GLY A 23 -4.09 0.15 -7.94
CA GLY A 23 -5.22 -0.35 -8.74
C GLY A 23 -5.20 -1.88 -8.86
N LEU A 24 -4.08 -2.44 -9.31
CA LEU A 24 -3.91 -3.90 -9.47
C LEU A 24 -4.05 -4.65 -8.13
N LEU A 25 -3.53 -4.08 -7.04
CA LEU A 25 -3.66 -4.65 -5.71
C LEU A 25 -5.09 -4.59 -5.20
N ARG A 26 -5.87 -3.55 -5.53
CA ARG A 26 -7.29 -3.47 -5.19
C ARG A 26 -8.08 -4.57 -5.88
N GLU A 27 -7.91 -4.76 -7.18
CA GLU A 27 -8.60 -5.82 -7.93
C GLU A 27 -8.28 -7.20 -7.36
N ALA A 28 -7.00 -7.47 -7.07
CA ALA A 28 -6.60 -8.74 -6.45
C ALA A 28 -7.10 -8.88 -4.99
N ALA A 29 -7.13 -7.79 -4.23
CA ALA A 29 -7.61 -7.79 -2.85
C ALA A 29 -9.13 -8.05 -2.78
N GLU A 30 -9.89 -7.47 -3.70
CA GLU A 30 -11.34 -7.71 -3.87
C GLU A 30 -11.63 -9.15 -4.31
N ALA A 31 -10.76 -9.74 -5.12
CA ALA A 31 -10.81 -11.17 -5.47
C ALA A 31 -10.45 -12.12 -4.30
N GLY A 32 -10.11 -11.58 -3.12
CA GLY A 32 -9.84 -12.37 -1.91
C GLY A 32 -8.38 -12.81 -1.74
N TYR A 33 -7.44 -12.29 -2.53
CA TYR A 33 -6.02 -12.63 -2.36
C TYR A 33 -5.45 -11.98 -1.09
N ALA A 34 -5.24 -12.78 -0.06
CA ALA A 34 -4.77 -12.32 1.26
C ALA A 34 -3.44 -11.55 1.20
N TYR A 35 -2.52 -11.93 0.31
CA TYR A 35 -1.26 -11.22 0.11
C TYR A 35 -1.44 -9.85 -0.56
N ALA A 36 -2.39 -9.73 -1.50
CA ALA A 36 -2.73 -8.46 -2.14
C ALA A 36 -3.38 -7.51 -1.13
N GLN A 37 -4.28 -8.02 -0.30
CA GLN A 37 -4.91 -7.29 0.81
C GLN A 37 -3.86 -6.74 1.78
N LEU A 38 -2.87 -7.54 2.19
CA LEU A 38 -1.76 -7.09 3.04
C LEU A 38 -0.91 -6.00 2.35
N ARG A 39 -0.56 -6.20 1.07
CA ARG A 39 0.25 -5.24 0.32
C ARG A 39 -0.47 -3.91 0.12
N LEU A 40 -1.77 -3.95 -0.15
CA LEU A 40 -2.62 -2.77 -0.27
C LEU A 40 -2.70 -2.04 1.07
N ALA A 41 -2.93 -2.78 2.17
CA ALA A 41 -2.96 -2.21 3.52
C ALA A 41 -1.65 -1.49 3.87
N ARG A 42 -0.50 -2.09 3.55
CA ARG A 42 0.82 -1.45 3.77
C ARG A 42 1.05 -0.23 2.88
N LEU A 43 0.56 -0.25 1.64
CA LEU A 43 0.65 0.89 0.73
C LEU A 43 -0.20 2.07 1.20
N LEU A 44 -1.39 1.79 1.74
CA LEU A 44 -2.30 2.77 2.31
C LEU A 44 -1.82 3.29 3.67
N GLY A 45 -1.30 2.41 4.55
CA GLY A 45 -0.86 2.77 5.90
C GLY A 45 0.59 3.28 6.00
N GLY A 46 1.45 2.99 5.02
CA GLY A 46 2.89 3.32 5.05
C GLY A 46 3.30 4.43 4.07
N GLY A 47 2.36 5.20 3.55
CA GLY A 47 2.58 6.10 2.42
C GLY A 47 2.69 7.58 2.78
N LEU A 48 3.72 8.03 3.51
CA LEU A 48 4.21 9.43 3.56
C LEU A 48 3.20 10.59 3.77
N GLY A 49 1.95 10.31 4.11
CA GLY A 49 0.92 11.30 4.34
C GLY A 49 -0.02 10.79 5.40
N GLU A 50 -0.19 11.58 6.46
CA GLU A 50 -1.11 11.39 7.57
C GLU A 50 -2.58 11.50 7.11
N ASP A 51 -2.95 10.82 6.03
CA ASP A 51 -4.35 10.67 5.65
C ASP A 51 -4.95 9.61 6.59
N LEU A 52 -5.44 10.07 7.74
CA LEU A 52 -6.20 9.28 8.72
C LEU A 52 -7.32 8.46 8.07
N VAL A 53 -7.88 8.94 6.95
CA VAL A 53 -8.89 8.24 6.15
C VAL A 53 -8.36 6.94 5.53
N ALA A 54 -7.08 6.91 5.12
CA ALA A 54 -6.45 5.72 4.55
C ALA A 54 -6.06 4.68 5.63
N ALA A 55 -5.96 5.08 6.91
CA ALA A 55 -5.61 4.19 8.00
C ALA A 55 -6.75 3.20 8.32
N ASP A 56 -8.00 3.65 8.35
CA ASP A 56 -9.16 2.77 8.54
C ASP A 56 -9.32 1.77 7.39
N GLU A 57 -9.13 2.24 6.15
CA GLU A 57 -9.16 1.36 4.98
C GLU A 57 -8.00 0.35 5.02
N ALA A 58 -6.79 0.78 5.38
CA ALA A 58 -5.65 -0.11 5.57
C ALA A 58 -5.95 -1.20 6.61
N ARG A 59 -6.51 -0.84 7.77
CA ARG A 59 -6.91 -1.79 8.82
C ARG A 59 -7.99 -2.75 8.37
N ARG A 60 -8.93 -2.32 7.53
CA ARG A 60 -9.95 -3.21 6.95
C ARG A 60 -9.31 -4.27 6.06
N TRP A 61 -8.38 -3.88 5.19
CA TRP A 61 -7.66 -4.80 4.32
C TRP A 61 -6.72 -5.73 5.10
N LEU A 62 -6.06 -5.23 6.13
CA LEU A 62 -5.24 -6.03 7.06
C LEU A 62 -6.07 -7.09 7.78
N ARG A 63 -7.26 -6.75 8.27
CA ARG A 63 -8.20 -7.72 8.87
C ARG A 63 -8.65 -8.78 7.86
N ALA A 64 -8.98 -8.37 6.63
CA ALA A 64 -9.34 -9.32 5.57
C ALA A 64 -8.19 -10.28 5.26
N ALA A 65 -6.96 -9.78 5.17
CA ALA A 65 -5.77 -10.59 4.94
C ALA A 65 -5.52 -11.59 6.08
N ALA A 66 -5.68 -11.16 7.34
CA ALA A 66 -5.54 -12.02 8.51
C ALA A 66 -6.61 -13.14 8.51
N LEU A 67 -7.87 -12.81 8.22
CA LEU A 67 -8.96 -13.78 8.07
C LEU A 67 -8.71 -14.75 6.90
N GLY A 68 -8.07 -14.29 5.83
CA GLY A 68 -7.64 -15.11 4.70
C GLY A 68 -6.42 -16.01 4.98
N GLY A 69 -5.97 -16.10 6.23
CA GLY A 69 -4.84 -16.95 6.64
C GLY A 69 -3.45 -16.32 6.43
N CYS A 70 -3.38 -15.03 6.14
CA CYS A 70 -2.09 -14.34 6.04
C CYS A 70 -1.54 -14.03 7.44
N ARG A 71 -0.63 -14.90 7.91
CA ARG A 71 0.02 -14.75 9.22
C ARG A 71 0.76 -13.42 9.39
N GLU A 72 1.34 -12.90 8.32
CA GLU A 72 2.00 -11.60 8.34
C GLU A 72 1.02 -10.46 8.59
N ALA A 73 -0.21 -10.54 8.07
CA ALA A 73 -1.25 -9.56 8.35
C ALA A 73 -1.76 -9.65 9.79
N ALA A 74 -1.90 -10.86 10.33
CA ALA A 74 -2.27 -11.07 11.73
C ALA A 74 -1.24 -10.45 12.68
N LEU A 75 0.05 -10.69 12.45
CA LEU A 75 1.13 -10.11 13.26
C LEU A 75 1.15 -8.58 13.23
N VAL A 76 0.87 -7.97 12.07
CA VAL A 76 0.78 -6.51 11.96
C VAL A 76 -0.43 -5.98 12.72
N LEU A 77 -1.56 -6.69 12.70
CA LEU A 77 -2.76 -6.31 13.45
C LEU A 77 -2.56 -6.41 14.97
N GLU A 78 -1.76 -7.39 15.42
CA GLU A 78 -1.43 -7.59 16.83
C GLU A 78 -0.38 -6.59 17.35
N ALA A 79 0.38 -5.96 16.45
CA ALA A 79 1.42 -5.00 16.77
C ALA A 79 0.96 -3.52 16.77
N GLU A 80 -0.27 -3.25 16.30
CA GLU A 80 -0.95 -1.95 16.44
C GLU A 80 -1.65 -1.82 17.81
#